data_AF-A0A524GZC3-F1
#
_entry.id   AF-A0A524GZC3-F1
#
_cell.length_a   1.000
_cell.length_b   1.000
_cell.length_c   1.000
_cell.angle_alpha   90.00
_cell.angle_beta   90.00
_cell.angle_gamma   90.00
#
_symmetry.space_group_name_H-M   'P 1'
#
loop_
_entity.id
_entity.type
_entity.pdbx_description
1 polymer ?
#
loop_
_entity_poly.entity_id
_entity_poly.type
_entity_poly.pdbx_seq_one_letter_code
_entity_poly.pdbx_strand_id
1 'polypeptide(L)' 'RYPRLVPRDAECATRLKDRTLTKLYNARPAWLADCHARLDTAVAAAYGWPADLTDEAILERLLALNQVRAGTSR' A
#
# COMPACT_ATOMS: atom_id res chain seq x y z
N ARG A 1 22.05 -10.26 -2.31
CA ARG A 1 22.01 -10.11 -0.83
C ARG A 1 22.13 -8.63 -0.53
N TYR A 2 21.13 -7.99 0.07
CA TYR A 2 21.19 -6.55 0.35
C TYR A 2 22.10 -6.29 1.57
N PRO A 3 22.99 -5.28 1.51
CA PRO A 3 23.86 -4.94 2.63
C PRO A 3 23.02 -4.48 3.82
N ARG A 4 23.39 -4.92 5.02
CA ARG A 4 22.75 -4.45 6.26
C ARG A 4 23.16 -3.00 6.50
N LEU A 5 22.20 -2.16 6.89
CA LEU A 5 22.47 -0.77 7.29
C LEU A 5 23.26 -0.76 8.60
N VAL A 6 24.43 -0.10 8.59
CA VAL A 6 25.27 0.10 9.78
C VAL A 6 25.28 1.60 10.09
N PRO A 7 24.92 2.02 11.32
CA PRO A 7 24.95 3.42 11.71
C PRO A 7 26.39 3.93 11.86
N ARG A 8 26.63 5.18 11.44
CA ARG A 8 27.94 5.86 11.51
C ARG A 8 28.32 6.27 12.94
N ASP A 9 27.33 6.67 13.74
CA ASP A 9 27.49 7.18 15.10
C ASP A 9 26.26 6.83 15.97
N ALA A 10 26.31 7.17 17.27
CA ALA A 10 25.28 6.84 18.23
C ALA A 10 23.93 7.53 17.95
N GLU A 11 23.95 8.74 17.38
CA GLU A 11 22.74 9.46 16.99
C GLU A 11 22.05 8.77 15.80
N CYS A 12 22.84 8.39 14.78
CA CYS A 12 22.39 7.59 13.65
C CYS A 12 21.83 6.24 14.11
N ALA A 13 22.44 5.60 15.11
CA ALA A 13 21.95 4.34 15.67
C ALA A 13 20.56 4.51 16.29
N THR A 14 20.30 5.61 16.98
CA THR A 14 18.98 5.92 17.53
C THR A 14 17.95 6.18 16.43
N ARG A 15 18.29 7.02 15.44
CA ARG A 15 17.40 7.31 14.30
C ARG A 15 17.12 6.09 13.44
N LEU A 16 18.06 5.15 13.34
CA LEU A 16 17.88 3.89 12.60
C LEU A 16 16.84 2.98 13.25
N LYS A 17 16.71 2.98 14.59
CA LYS A 17 15.66 2.21 15.29
C LYS A 17 14.26 2.69 14.92
N ASP A 18 14.11 3.95 14.52
CA ASP A 18 12.82 4.52 14.16
C ASP A 18 12.40 4.22 12.72
N ARG A 19 13.31 3.70 11.88
CA ARG A 19 13.04 3.38 10.48
C ARG A 19 12.36 2.01 10.33
N THR A 20 11.24 1.82 11.02
CA THR A 20 10.37 0.65 10.87
C THR A 20 9.21 0.97 9.93
N LEU A 21 8.66 -0.06 9.27
CA LEU A 21 7.46 0.12 8.44
C LEU A 21 6.31 0.67 9.28
N THR A 22 6.10 0.16 10.50
CA THR A 22 5.05 0.67 11.39
C THR A 22 5.17 2.17 11.63
N LYS A 23 6.36 2.68 11.98
CA LYS A 23 6.54 4.12 12.19
C LYS A 23 6.36 4.92 10.91
N LEU A 24 6.86 4.42 9.78
CA LEU A 24 6.72 5.06 8.47
C LEU A 24 5.24 5.17 8.05
N TYR A 25 4.48 4.08 8.14
CA TYR A 25 3.07 4.03 7.77
C TYR A 25 2.17 4.82 8.73
N ASN A 26 2.52 4.88 10.03
CA ASN A 26 1.83 5.74 10.99
C ASN A 26 2.07 7.23 10.72
N ALA A 27 3.30 7.62 10.37
CA ALA A 27 3.63 9.01 10.06
C ALA A 27 3.05 9.46 8.71
N ARG A 28 2.86 8.52 7.77
CA ARG A 28 2.30 8.72 6.42
C ARG A 28 2.74 10.03 5.76
N PRO A 29 4.04 10.21 5.49
CA PRO A 29 4.56 11.43 4.86
C PRO A 29 3.98 11.63 3.45
N ALA A 30 3.94 12.87 2.97
CA ALA A 30 3.30 13.25 1.71
C ALA A 30 3.76 12.39 0.51
N TRP A 31 5.07 12.18 0.35
CA TRP A 31 5.60 11.34 -0.74
C TRP A 31 5.05 9.91 -0.71
N LEU A 32 4.80 9.34 0.47
CA LEU A 32 4.26 8.00 0.61
C LEU A 32 2.78 7.99 0.24
N ALA A 33 2.04 9.01 0.67
CA ALA A 33 0.64 9.18 0.28
C ALA A 33 0.50 9.35 -1.24
N ASP A 34 1.35 10.15 -1.87
CA ASP A 34 1.37 10.36 -3.33
C ASP A 34 1.71 9.07 -4.08
N CYS A 35 2.70 8.30 -3.58
CA CYS A 35 3.02 6.99 -4.12
C CYS A 35 1.82 6.03 -4.06
N HIS A 36 1.10 6.02 -2.93
CA HIS A 36 -0.11 5.21 -2.78
C HIS A 36 -1.22 5.68 -3.73
N ALA A 37 -1.49 6.97 -3.84
CA ALA A 37 -2.52 7.50 -4.75
C ALA A 37 -2.26 7.14 -6.23
N ARG A 38 -0.98 7.19 -6.64
CA ARG A 38 -0.57 6.75 -7.99
C ARG A 38 -0.78 5.26 -8.20
N LEU A 39 -0.47 4.45 -7.19
CA LEU A 39 -0.70 3.01 -7.22
C LEU A 39 -2.19 2.69 -7.30
N ASP A 40 -3.01 3.31 -6.45
CA ASP A 40 -4.46 3.11 -6.41
C ASP A 40 -5.11 3.48 -7.75
N THR A 41 -4.68 4.58 -8.37
CA THR A 41 -5.14 4.98 -9.71
C THR A 41 -4.78 3.93 -10.78
N ALA A 42 -3.55 3.40 -10.75
CA ALA A 42 -3.12 2.38 -11.70
C ALA A 42 -3.86 1.05 -11.51
N VAL A 43 -4.13 0.66 -10.25
CA VAL A 43 -4.92 -0.53 -9.92
C VAL A 43 -6.37 -0.35 -10.37
N ALA A 44 -7.01 0.77 -10.04
CA ALA A 44 -8.37 1.06 -10.50
C ALA A 44 -8.49 0.97 -12.02
N ALA A 45 -7.53 1.56 -12.76
CA ALA A 45 -7.48 1.46 -14.21
C ALA A 45 -7.35 0.00 -14.70
N ALA A 46 -6.55 -0.84 -14.04
CA ALA A 46 -6.40 -2.25 -14.39
C ALA A 46 -7.68 -3.07 -14.18
N TYR A 47 -8.51 -2.70 -13.19
CA TYR A 47 -9.83 -3.26 -12.98
C TYR A 47 -10.92 -2.61 -13.85
N GLY A 48 -10.60 -1.55 -14.59
CA GLY A 48 -11.56 -0.75 -15.37
C GLY A 48 -12.51 0.06 -14.48
N TRP A 49 -12.08 0.41 -13.27
CA TRP A 49 -12.88 1.13 -12.27
C TRP A 49 -12.48 2.60 -12.17
N PRO A 50 -13.41 3.49 -11.75
CA PRO A 50 -13.05 4.86 -11.38
C PRO A 50 -12.03 4.89 -10.25
N ALA A 51 -11.12 5.87 -10.26
CA ALA A 51 -10.09 6.01 -9.23
C ALA A 51 -10.57 6.71 -7.95
N ASP A 52 -11.77 7.30 -7.99
CA ASP A 52 -12.41 8.08 -6.93
C ASP A 52 -13.49 7.29 -6.16
N LEU A 53 -13.44 5.95 -6.24
CA LEU A 53 -14.37 5.09 -5.49
C LEU A 53 -14.10 5.18 -3.98
N THR A 54 -15.17 5.12 -3.20
CA THR A 54 -15.06 4.90 -1.74
C THR A 54 -14.63 3.47 -1.45
N ASP A 55 -14.05 3.26 -0.27
CA ASP A 55 -13.62 1.93 0.18
C ASP A 55 -14.77 0.91 0.14
N GLU A 56 -15.99 1.32 0.51
CA GLU A 56 -17.19 0.47 0.46
C GLU A 56 -17.52 0.04 -0.98
N ALA A 57 -17.48 0.98 -1.94
CA ALA A 57 -17.76 0.69 -3.34
C ALA A 57 -16.70 -0.24 -3.96
N ILE A 58 -15.43 -0.12 -3.53
CA ILE A 58 -14.37 -1.05 -3.92
C ILE A 58 -14.68 -2.45 -3.37
N LEU A 59 -15.05 -2.55 -2.10
CA LEU A 59 -15.37 -3.84 -1.46
C LEU A 59 -16.56 -4.54 -2.10
N GLU A 60 -17.64 -3.82 -2.41
CA GLU A 60 -18.83 -4.37 -3.08
C GLU A 60 -18.48 -4.96 -4.45
N ARG A 61 -17.69 -4.23 -5.25
CA ARG A 61 -17.25 -4.69 -6.58
C ARG A 61 -16.34 -5.91 -6.50
N LEU A 62 -15.41 -5.92 -5.54
CA LEU A 62 -14.52 -7.07 -5.31
C LEU A 62 -15.32 -8.30 -4.85
N LEU A 63 -16.30 -8.12 -3.98
CA LEU A 63 -17.17 -9.20 -3.53
C LEU A 63 -17.96 -9.81 -4.70
N ALA A 64 -18.58 -8.99 -5.54
CA ALA A 64 -19.29 -9.45 -6.73
C ALA A 64 -18.37 -10.21 -7.70
N LEU A 65 -17.17 -9.69 -7.98
CA LEU A 65 -16.16 -10.38 -8.80
C LEU A 65 -15.78 -11.74 -8.20
N ASN A 66 -15.58 -11.81 -6.89
CA ASN A 66 -15.20 -13.05 -6.22
C ASN A 66 -16.33 -14.09 -6.24
N GLN A 67 -17.60 -13.66 -6.10
CA GLN A 67 -18.76 -14.56 -6.23
C GLN A 67 -18.85 -15.18 -7.63
N VAL A 68 -18.65 -14.38 -8.70
CA VAL A 68 -18.62 -14.88 -10.08
C VAL A 68 -17.49 -15.89 -10.25
N ARG A 69 -16.27 -15.57 -9.82
CA ARG A 69 -15.11 -16.47 -9.92
C ARG A 69 -15.30 -17.77 -9.15
N ALA A 70 -15.88 -17.71 -7.94
CA ALA A 70 -16.18 -18.88 -7.14
C ALA A 70 -17.25 -19.77 -7.80
N GLY A 71 -18.20 -19.18 -8.52
CA GLY A 71 -19.18 -19.91 -9.33
C GLY A 71 -18.61 -20.52 -10.60
N THR A 72 -17.63 -19.86 -11.25
CA THR A 72 -16.93 -20.37 -12.44
C THR A 72 -15.86 -21.43 -12.11
N SER A 73 -15.31 -21.41 -10.89
CA SER A 73 -14.31 -22.36 -10.40
C SER A 73 -14.91 -23.71 -9.93
N ARG A 74 -16.19 -23.96 -10.21
CA ARG A 74 -16.90 -25.16 -9.75
C ARG A 74 -17.24 -26.09 -10.90
#